data_AF-A0A938JB52-F1
#
_entry.id   AF-A0A938JB52-F1
#
_cell.length_a   1.000
_cell.length_b   1.000
_cell.length_c   1.000
_cell.angle_alpha   90.00
_cell.angle_beta   90.00
_cell.angle_gamma   90.00
#
_symmetry.space_group_name_H-M   'P 1'
#
loop_
_entity.id
_entity.type
_entity.pdbx_description
1 polymer ?
#
loop_
_entity_poly.entity_id
_entity_poly.type
_entity_poly.pdbx_seq_one_letter_code
_entity_poly.pdbx_strand_id
1 'polypeptide(L)'
;MTLIGDVNGTYTEIVTWVFSSTIAAKAWLATIALALVVVQVLTASRMWGRTRRLLPFDVPSVARVHRWSGRLAFAFTLPVFFHCVFILGFETTDMRVGAHAVVGSFLYGVFAAKVLVIRTRKAARRESYPHWVLPLAGGLLTAGLTTLWLTSSLWYFTDVRFGF
;
A
#
# COMPACT_ATOMS: atom_id res chain seq x y z
N MET A 1 -14.71 11.31 32.58
CA MET A 1 -14.66 11.77 31.18
C MET A 1 -13.27 11.46 30.67
N THR A 2 -13.14 10.30 30.02
CA THR A 2 -11.89 9.54 29.87
C THR A 2 -11.15 9.92 28.59
N LEU A 3 -9.83 10.08 28.67
CA LEU A 3 -8.84 10.38 27.61
C LEU A 3 -8.97 9.57 26.28
N ILE A 4 -9.85 8.57 26.24
CA ILE A 4 -10.10 7.70 25.08
C ILE A 4 -11.22 8.27 24.17
N GLY A 5 -11.93 9.32 24.60
CA GLY A 5 -12.90 10.06 23.78
C GLY A 5 -12.27 10.95 22.68
N ASP A 6 -10.94 11.05 22.60
CA ASP A 6 -10.24 12.11 21.87
C ASP A 6 -9.60 11.67 20.54
N VAL A 7 -9.08 10.44 20.41
CA VAL A 7 -8.30 10.06 19.21
C VAL A 7 -9.18 9.92 17.95
N ASN A 8 -10.34 9.27 18.05
CA ASN A 8 -11.22 9.12 16.89
C ASN A 8 -11.84 10.47 16.48
N GLY A 9 -12.15 11.33 17.45
CA GLY A 9 -12.62 12.70 17.23
C GLY A 9 -11.57 13.54 16.51
N THR A 10 -10.38 13.68 17.12
CA THR A 10 -9.24 14.39 16.55
C THR A 10 -8.85 13.85 15.17
N TYR A 11 -8.81 12.53 14.98
CA TYR A 11 -8.55 11.93 13.66
C TYR A 11 -9.62 12.34 12.64
N THR A 12 -10.90 12.24 13.00
CA THR A 12 -12.01 12.60 12.11
C THR A 12 -11.96 14.08 11.74
N GLU A 13 -11.72 14.97 12.70
CA GLU A 13 -11.59 16.42 12.46
C GLU A 13 -10.43 16.73 11.50
N ILE A 14 -9.24 16.18 11.76
CA ILE A 14 -8.06 16.41 10.90
C ILE A 14 -8.31 15.91 9.48
N VAL A 15 -8.88 14.71 9.33
CA VAL A 15 -9.14 14.12 8.01
C VAL A 15 -10.23 14.89 7.27
N THR A 16 -11.28 15.31 7.96
CA THR A 16 -12.41 16.02 7.33
C THR A 16 -12.11 17.47 6.97
N TRP A 17 -11.01 18.03 7.44
CA TRP A 17 -10.50 19.32 6.96
C TRP A 17 -10.11 19.29 5.47
N VAL A 18 -9.76 18.12 4.93
CA VAL A 18 -9.35 17.92 3.53
C VAL A 18 -10.33 17.06 2.74
N PHE A 19 -10.97 16.08 3.38
CA PHE A 19 -11.86 15.10 2.73
C PHE A 19 -13.29 15.22 3.21
N SER A 20 -14.27 14.81 2.40
CA SER A 20 -15.68 14.84 2.79
C SER A 20 -16.03 13.88 3.93
N SER A 21 -15.24 12.82 4.12
CA SER A 21 -15.37 11.85 5.21
C SER A 21 -14.08 11.05 5.39
N THR A 22 -13.97 10.37 6.53
CA THR A 22 -12.83 9.46 6.81
C THR A 22 -12.79 8.28 5.84
N ILE A 23 -13.95 7.76 5.42
CA ILE A 23 -14.04 6.70 4.42
C ILE A 23 -13.64 7.19 3.02
N ALA A 24 -14.00 8.42 2.64
CA ALA A 24 -13.54 9.04 1.39
C ALA A 24 -12.01 9.21 1.39
N ALA A 25 -11.44 9.68 2.50
CA ALA A 25 -10.00 9.81 2.66
C ALA A 25 -9.29 8.46 2.48
N LYS A 26 -9.78 7.42 3.17
CA LYS A 26 -9.27 6.04 3.01
C LYS A 26 -9.29 5.62 1.53
N ALA A 27 -10.41 5.83 0.84
CA ALA A 27 -10.58 5.42 -0.55
C ALA A 27 -9.60 6.12 -1.50
N TRP A 28 -9.45 7.44 -1.38
CA TRP A 28 -8.55 8.24 -2.22
C TRP A 28 -7.07 7.99 -1.92
N LEU A 29 -6.68 7.93 -0.65
CA LEU A 29 -5.28 7.66 -0.25
C LEU A 29 -4.84 6.26 -0.71
N ALA A 30 -5.71 5.25 -0.59
CA ALA A 30 -5.44 3.92 -1.12
C ALA A 30 -5.36 3.90 -2.66
N THR A 31 -6.12 4.76 -3.35
CA THR A 31 -6.05 4.91 -4.82
C THR A 31 -4.73 5.52 -5.27
N ILE A 32 -4.25 6.55 -4.56
CA ILE A 32 -2.91 7.13 -4.80
C ILE A 32 -1.83 6.06 -4.57
N ALA A 33 -1.95 5.28 -3.49
CA ALA A 33 -1.02 4.19 -3.22
C ALA A 33 -1.02 3.13 -4.32
N LEU A 34 -2.20 2.74 -4.85
CA LEU A 34 -2.31 1.81 -5.97
C LEU A 34 -1.65 2.36 -7.25
N ALA A 35 -1.88 3.64 -7.58
CA ALA A 35 -1.24 4.29 -8.72
C ALA A 35 0.30 4.29 -8.58
N LEU A 36 0.83 4.57 -7.39
CA LEU A 36 2.26 4.48 -7.11
C LEU A 36 2.78 3.04 -7.20
N VAL A 37 1.98 2.04 -6.84
CA VAL A 37 2.33 0.62 -7.04
C VAL A 37 2.39 0.24 -8.52
N VAL A 38 1.55 0.82 -9.39
CA VAL A 38 1.72 0.65 -10.85
C VAL A 38 3.09 1.18 -11.28
N VAL A 39 3.50 2.35 -10.77
CA VAL A 39 4.86 2.88 -11.01
C VAL A 39 5.94 1.92 -10.47
N GLN A 40 5.74 1.30 -9.31
CA GLN A 40 6.65 0.27 -8.78
C GLN A 40 6.83 -0.90 -9.74
N VAL A 41 5.73 -1.44 -10.29
CA VAL A 41 5.76 -2.59 -11.20
C VAL A 41 6.46 -2.25 -12.50
N LEU A 42 6.16 -1.08 -13.07
CA LEU A 42 6.77 -0.60 -14.31
C LEU A 42 8.28 -0.38 -14.15
N THR A 43 8.68 0.31 -13.08
CA THR A 43 10.10 0.57 -12.79
C THR A 43 10.87 -0.69 -12.42
N ALA A 44 10.28 -1.62 -11.67
CA ALA A 44 10.88 -2.92 -11.37
C ALA A 44 11.07 -3.74 -12.65
N SER A 45 10.04 -3.86 -13.49
CA SER A 45 10.12 -4.56 -14.77
C SER A 45 11.22 -3.99 -15.67
N ARG A 46 11.42 -2.67 -15.63
CA ARG A 46 12.47 -1.98 -16.37
C ARG A 46 13.86 -2.26 -15.81
N MET A 47 14.01 -2.32 -14.48
CA MET A 47 15.28 -2.66 -13.81
C MET A 47 15.69 -4.12 -14.05
N TRP A 48 14.73 -5.03 -14.23
CA TRP A 48 14.97 -6.42 -14.63
C TRP A 48 15.12 -6.63 -16.15
N GLY A 49 15.17 -5.54 -16.93
CA GLY A 49 15.45 -5.59 -18.37
C GLY A 49 14.26 -5.96 -19.27
N ARG A 50 13.04 -6.15 -18.72
CA ARG A 50 11.87 -6.60 -19.51
C ARG A 50 11.21 -5.50 -20.33
N THR A 51 11.16 -4.26 -19.82
CA THR A 51 10.42 -3.14 -20.46
C THR A 51 11.32 -2.06 -21.04
N ARG A 52 12.55 -2.42 -21.47
CA ARG A 52 13.53 -1.45 -22.01
C ARG A 52 13.00 -0.63 -23.20
N ARG A 53 12.17 -1.24 -24.06
CA ARG A 53 11.57 -0.56 -25.23
C ARG A 53 10.49 0.45 -24.84
N LEU A 54 9.75 0.20 -23.76
CA LEU A 54 8.63 1.05 -23.32
C LEU A 54 9.08 2.18 -22.39
N LEU A 55 10.17 1.97 -21.63
CA LEU A 55 10.70 2.92 -20.67
C LEU A 55 12.19 3.18 -21.00
N PRO A 56 12.50 4.07 -21.96
CA PRO A 56 13.86 4.32 -22.43
C PRO A 56 14.73 5.16 -21.47
N PHE A 57 14.44 5.12 -20.16
CA PHE A 57 15.23 5.80 -19.13
C PHE A 57 16.42 4.96 -18.67
N ASP A 58 17.48 5.60 -18.17
CA ASP A 58 18.65 4.92 -17.60
C ASP A 58 18.31 4.20 -16.29
N VAL A 59 19.06 3.13 -15.99
CA VAL A 59 18.80 2.29 -14.81
C VAL A 59 18.95 3.06 -13.48
N PRO A 60 19.96 3.93 -13.29
CA PRO A 60 20.06 4.77 -12.10
C PRO A 60 18.83 5.64 -11.83
N SER A 61 18.31 6.34 -12.85
CA SER A 61 17.10 7.17 -12.74
C SER A 61 15.86 6.34 -12.42
N VAL A 62 15.65 5.23 -13.12
CA VAL A 62 14.53 4.30 -12.85
C VAL A 62 14.60 3.78 -11.41
N ALA A 63 15.79 3.42 -10.93
CA ALA A 63 15.97 2.96 -9.56
C ALA A 63 15.69 4.06 -8.52
N ARG A 64 15.96 5.33 -8.84
CA ARG A 64 15.61 6.48 -7.98
C ARG A 64 14.09 6.65 -7.90
N VAL A 65 13.40 6.61 -9.05
CA VAL A 65 11.93 6.67 -9.12
C VAL A 65 11.31 5.49 -8.36
N HIS A 66 11.81 4.27 -8.56
CA HIS A 66 11.37 3.08 -7.83
C HIS A 66 11.49 3.27 -6.31
N ARG A 67 12.59 3.81 -5.81
CA ARG A 67 12.74 4.03 -4.35
C ARG A 67 11.78 5.08 -3.82
N TRP A 68 11.66 6.24 -4.48
CA TRP A 68 10.83 7.33 -3.99
C TRP A 68 9.35 7.06 -4.11
N SER A 69 8.88 6.52 -5.24
CA SER A 69 7.48 6.11 -5.36
C SER A 69 7.11 5.02 -4.35
N GLY A 70 8.03 4.14 -3.98
CA GLY A 70 7.79 3.11 -2.96
C GLY A 70 7.68 3.69 -1.55
N ARG A 71 8.50 4.70 -1.24
CA ARG A 71 8.40 5.46 0.04
C ARG A 71 7.09 6.23 0.12
N LEU A 72 6.70 6.88 -0.97
CA LEU A 72 5.43 7.62 -1.03
C LEU A 72 4.24 6.65 -0.93
N ALA A 73 4.26 5.53 -1.64
CA ALA A 73 3.20 4.52 -1.55
C ALA A 73 3.04 4.04 -0.10
N PHE A 74 4.15 3.71 0.57
CA PHE A 74 4.13 3.33 1.99
C PHE A 74 3.61 4.46 2.89
N ALA A 75 3.99 5.71 2.64
CA ALA A 75 3.51 6.85 3.41
C ALA A 75 1.98 7.04 3.28
N PHE A 76 1.44 6.91 2.06
CA PHE A 76 0.00 7.01 1.81
C PHE A 76 -0.78 5.83 2.40
N THR A 77 -0.17 4.65 2.55
CA THR A 77 -0.85 3.52 3.22
C THR A 77 -0.89 3.65 4.74
N LEU A 78 -0.04 4.48 5.37
CA LEU A 78 -0.04 4.64 6.84
C LEU A 78 -1.37 5.17 7.41
N PRO A 79 -1.94 6.29 6.95
CA PRO A 79 -3.24 6.76 7.44
C PRO A 79 -4.38 5.80 7.08
N VAL A 80 -4.30 5.13 5.93
CA VAL A 80 -5.23 4.07 5.54
C VAL A 80 -5.18 2.92 6.53
N PHE A 81 -3.99 2.39 6.80
CA PHE A 81 -3.75 1.31 7.74
C PHE A 81 -4.25 1.67 9.14
N PHE A 82 -3.95 2.88 9.61
CA PHE A 82 -4.43 3.36 10.91
C PHE A 82 -5.96 3.29 10.99
N HIS A 83 -6.65 3.82 9.97
CA HIS A 83 -8.10 3.78 9.91
C HIS A 83 -8.64 2.33 9.87
N CYS A 84 -8.02 1.45 9.09
CA CYS A 84 -8.45 0.06 8.97
C CYS A 84 -8.28 -0.72 10.27
N VAL A 85 -7.12 -0.60 10.93
CA VAL A 85 -6.77 -1.46 12.07
C VAL A 85 -7.32 -0.93 13.39
N PHE A 86 -7.23 0.38 13.62
CA PHE A 86 -7.56 0.96 14.93
C PHE A 86 -8.96 1.55 15.01
N ILE A 87 -9.53 2.02 13.89
CA ILE A 87 -10.85 2.64 13.88
C ILE A 87 -11.92 1.63 13.48
N LEU A 88 -11.71 0.89 12.37
CA LEU A 88 -12.68 -0.11 11.90
C LEU A 88 -12.49 -1.47 12.57
N GLY A 89 -11.25 -1.91 12.78
CA GLY A 89 -10.93 -3.19 13.41
C GLY A 89 -10.99 -4.38 12.44
N PHE A 90 -10.80 -5.58 13.00
CA PHE A 90 -10.84 -6.85 12.26
C PHE A 90 -12.25 -7.42 12.31
N GLU A 91 -12.84 -7.68 11.14
CA GLU A 91 -14.21 -8.16 11.00
C GLU A 91 -14.30 -9.25 9.92
N THR A 92 -15.22 -10.21 10.11
CA THR A 92 -15.43 -11.34 9.18
C THR A 92 -16.90 -11.57 8.83
N THR A 93 -17.75 -10.59 9.12
CA THR A 93 -19.20 -10.61 8.90
C THR A 93 -19.60 -10.73 7.43
N ASP A 94 -18.72 -10.35 6.52
CA ASP A 94 -18.89 -10.46 5.07
C ASP A 94 -17.58 -10.89 4.39
N MET A 95 -17.69 -11.61 3.27
CA MET A 95 -16.53 -12.17 2.54
C MET A 95 -15.55 -11.07 2.08
N ARG A 96 -16.05 -9.92 1.59
CA ARG A 96 -15.19 -8.80 1.16
C ARG A 96 -14.44 -8.23 2.35
N VAL A 97 -15.14 -8.03 3.47
CA VAL A 97 -14.56 -7.49 4.70
C VAL A 97 -13.53 -8.46 5.30
N GLY A 98 -13.86 -9.75 5.37
CA GLY A 98 -12.94 -10.79 5.83
C GLY A 98 -11.68 -10.89 4.96
N ALA A 99 -11.83 -10.85 3.63
CA ALA A 99 -10.68 -10.82 2.71
C ALA A 99 -9.81 -9.57 2.93
N HIS A 100 -10.43 -8.39 3.11
CA HIS A 100 -9.71 -7.16 3.40
C HIS A 100 -8.93 -7.25 4.72
N ALA A 101 -9.57 -7.75 5.78
CA ALA A 101 -9.00 -7.87 7.11
C ALA A 101 -7.79 -8.81 7.10
N VAL A 102 -7.94 -10.02 6.52
CA VAL A 102 -6.85 -11.01 6.41
C VAL A 102 -5.68 -10.46 5.59
N VAL A 103 -5.93 -9.94 4.38
CA VAL A 103 -4.85 -9.42 3.53
C VAL A 103 -4.16 -8.21 4.18
N GLY A 104 -4.94 -7.35 4.86
CA GLY A 104 -4.44 -6.18 5.58
C GLY A 104 -3.48 -6.56 6.69
N SER A 105 -3.78 -7.62 7.44
CA SER A 105 -2.91 -8.15 8.51
C SER A 105 -1.53 -8.57 8.00
N PHE A 106 -1.43 -9.12 6.79
CA PHE A 106 -0.15 -9.59 6.25
C PHE A 106 0.66 -8.53 5.50
N LEU A 107 0.03 -7.49 4.94
CA LEU A 107 0.69 -6.55 4.01
C LEU A 107 1.97 -5.92 4.59
N TYR A 108 1.89 -5.40 5.82
CA TYR A 108 3.03 -4.75 6.48
C TYR A 108 4.13 -5.75 6.87
N GLY A 109 3.77 -7.01 7.16
CA GLY A 109 4.72 -8.09 7.37
C GLY A 109 5.53 -8.39 6.11
N VAL A 110 4.87 -8.48 4.94
CA VAL A 110 5.55 -8.63 3.64
C VAL A 110 6.46 -7.43 3.35
N PHE A 111 6.03 -6.22 3.68
CA PHE A 111 6.84 -5.01 3.51
C PHE A 111 8.09 -5.06 4.40
N ALA A 112 7.93 -5.41 5.68
CA ALA A 112 9.04 -5.56 6.61
C ALA A 112 10.03 -6.63 6.12
N ALA A 113 9.53 -7.80 5.66
CA ALA A 113 10.35 -8.86 5.10
C ALA A 113 11.16 -8.37 3.88
N LYS A 114 10.53 -7.64 2.95
CA LYS A 114 11.23 -7.01 1.80
C LYS A 114 12.37 -6.10 2.26
N VAL A 115 12.12 -5.24 3.26
CA VAL A 115 13.13 -4.32 3.79
C VAL A 115 14.28 -5.08 4.45
N LEU A 116 13.99 -6.12 5.23
CA LEU A 116 15.00 -6.98 5.84
C LEU A 116 15.87 -7.65 4.77
N VAL A 117 15.27 -8.24 3.72
CA VAL A 117 16.00 -8.84 2.60
C VAL A 117 16.89 -7.81 1.90
N ILE A 118 16.42 -6.59 1.65
CA ILE A 118 17.24 -5.54 1.02
C ILE A 118 18.42 -5.16 1.92
N ARG A 119 18.19 -4.98 3.23
CA ARG A 119 19.22 -4.57 4.19
C ARG A 119 20.28 -5.64 4.38
N THR A 120 19.88 -6.90 4.55
CA THR A 120 20.80 -8.02 4.75
C THR A 120 21.62 -8.29 3.49
N ARG A 121 21.03 -8.22 2.29
CA ARG A 121 21.78 -8.35 1.02
C ARG A 121 22.81 -7.24 0.83
N LYS A 122 22.51 -6.00 1.27
CA LYS A 122 23.46 -4.88 1.23
C LYS A 122 24.61 -5.08 2.22
N ALA A 123 24.32 -5.57 3.42
CA ALA A 123 25.31 -5.81 4.47
C ALA A 123 26.23 -7.00 4.15
N ALA A 124 25.67 -8.11 3.67
CA ALA A 124 26.39 -9.37 3.44
C ALA A 124 27.13 -9.46 2.08
N ARG A 125 27.26 -8.35 1.32
CA ARG A 125 27.93 -8.28 0.01
C ARG A 125 27.65 -9.47 -0.95
N ARG A 126 26.36 -9.81 -1.16
CA ARG A 126 25.84 -10.92 -2.00
C ARG A 126 26.31 -12.30 -1.51
N GLU A 127 25.47 -13.10 -0.85
CA GLU A 127 24.87 -14.26 -1.55
C GLU A 127 23.68 -14.94 -0.83
N SER A 128 23.29 -14.55 0.39
CA SER A 128 22.41 -15.39 1.21
C SER A 128 20.97 -15.59 0.72
N TYR A 129 20.51 -14.88 -0.32
CA TYR A 129 19.12 -14.95 -0.79
C TYR A 129 19.00 -15.19 -2.29
N PRO A 130 18.14 -16.14 -2.72
CA PRO A 130 17.85 -16.37 -4.13
C PRO A 130 17.36 -15.11 -4.85
N HIS A 131 17.72 -15.00 -6.14
CA HIS A 131 17.34 -13.88 -6.99
C HIS A 131 15.82 -13.65 -7.14
N TRP A 132 14.99 -14.66 -6.89
CA TRP A 132 13.52 -14.59 -7.00
C TRP A 132 12.84 -13.98 -5.77
N VAL A 133 13.53 -13.88 -4.63
CA VAL A 133 12.93 -13.39 -3.38
C VAL A 133 12.44 -11.94 -3.49
N LEU A 134 13.23 -11.05 -4.11
CA LEU A 134 12.83 -9.65 -4.29
C LEU A 134 11.62 -9.49 -5.24
N PRO A 135 11.59 -10.14 -6.42
CA PRO A 135 10.39 -10.17 -7.26
C PRO A 135 9.16 -10.74 -6.54
N LEU A 136 9.32 -11.83 -5.78
CA LEU A 136 8.20 -12.43 -5.06
C LEU A 136 7.64 -11.48 -4.00
N ALA A 137 8.50 -10.91 -3.15
CA ALA A 137 8.07 -9.94 -2.14
C ALA A 137 7.43 -8.69 -2.77
N GLY A 138 7.98 -8.21 -3.89
CA GLY A 138 7.38 -7.13 -4.67
C GLY A 138 6.00 -7.49 -5.22
N GLY A 139 5.87 -8.69 -5.81
CA GLY A 139 4.61 -9.19 -6.35
C GLY A 139 3.55 -9.40 -5.28
N LEU A 140 3.91 -9.93 -4.10
CA LEU A 140 3.00 -10.08 -2.97
C LEU A 140 2.50 -8.72 -2.45
N LEU A 141 3.37 -7.71 -2.37
CA LEU A 141 2.94 -6.35 -2.00
C LEU A 141 1.98 -5.75 -3.04
N THR A 142 2.28 -5.92 -4.32
CA THR A 142 1.40 -5.45 -5.40
C THR A 142 0.05 -6.15 -5.34
N ALA A 143 0.04 -7.47 -5.25
CA ALA A 143 -1.20 -8.26 -5.18
C ALA A 143 -2.00 -7.94 -3.92
N GLY A 144 -1.35 -7.85 -2.76
CA GLY A 144 -1.98 -7.49 -1.50
C GLY A 144 -2.61 -6.11 -1.53
N LEU A 145 -1.87 -5.09 -1.96
CA LEU A 145 -2.41 -3.72 -2.05
C LEU A 145 -3.54 -3.62 -3.09
N THR A 146 -3.41 -4.30 -4.22
CA THR A 146 -4.47 -4.34 -5.24
C THR A 146 -5.72 -5.00 -4.67
N THR A 147 -5.60 -6.11 -3.95
CA THR A 147 -6.72 -6.79 -3.29
C THR A 147 -7.38 -5.89 -2.24
N LEU A 148 -6.59 -5.18 -1.43
CA LEU A 148 -7.10 -4.22 -0.45
C LEU A 148 -7.85 -3.06 -1.11
N TRP A 149 -7.35 -2.58 -2.25
CA TRP A 149 -8.02 -1.53 -3.02
C TRP A 149 -9.33 -2.02 -3.64
N LEU A 150 -9.33 -3.22 -4.24
CA LEU A 150 -10.53 -3.83 -4.84
C LEU A 150 -11.62 -4.08 -3.79
N THR A 151 -11.25 -4.58 -2.61
CA THR A 151 -12.19 -4.87 -1.52
C THR A 151 -12.61 -3.63 -0.72
N SER A 152 -12.05 -2.44 -1.00
CA SER A 152 -12.35 -1.22 -0.26
C SER A 152 -12.62 -0.02 -1.15
N SER A 153 -11.61 0.55 -1.81
CA SER A 153 -11.76 1.77 -2.60
C SER A 153 -12.66 1.56 -3.82
N LEU A 154 -12.47 0.46 -4.56
CA LEU A 154 -13.31 0.18 -5.71
C LEU A 154 -14.77 0.07 -5.29
N TRP A 155 -15.04 -0.79 -4.28
CA TRP A 155 -16.36 -0.93 -3.68
C TRP A 155 -16.95 0.41 -3.23
N TYR A 156 -16.16 1.26 -2.58
CA TYR A 156 -16.59 2.60 -2.19
C TYR A 156 -17.02 3.44 -3.40
N PHE A 157 -16.28 3.42 -4.51
CA PHE A 157 -16.62 4.20 -5.70
C PHE A 157 -17.79 3.63 -6.51
N THR A 158 -18.08 2.32 -6.40
CA THR A 158 -19.13 1.66 -7.20
C THR A 158 -20.45 1.45 -6.47
N ASP A 159 -20.40 1.25 -5.15
CA ASP A 159 -21.57 0.81 -4.37
C ASP A 159 -22.07 1.88 -3.39
N VAL A 160 -21.21 2.79 -2.94
CA VAL A 160 -21.64 3.91 -2.10
C VAL A 160 -22.27 4.97 -2.99
N ARG A 161 -23.60 5.07 -2.96
CA ARG A 161 -24.33 6.11 -3.66
C ARG A 161 -24.07 7.45 -3.00
N PHE A 162 -23.44 8.37 -3.72
CA PHE A 162 -23.47 9.78 -3.38
C PHE A 162 -24.85 10.29 -3.79
N GLY A 163 -25.66 10.69 -2.81
CA GLY A 163 -26.98 11.25 -3.07
C GLY A 163 -26.85 12.55 -3.86
N PHE A 164 -27.26 12.50 -5.12
CA PHE A 164 -27.77 13.65 -5.87
C PHE A 164 -29.17 13.26 -6.35
#